data_AF-A0A832CTV8-F1
#
_entry.id   AF-A0A832CTV8-F1
#
_cell.length_a   1.000
_cell.length_b   1.000
_cell.length_c   1.000
_cell.angle_alpha   90.00
_cell.angle_beta   90.00
_cell.angle_gamma   90.00
#
_symmetry.space_group_name_H-M   'P 1'
#
loop_
_entity.id
_entity.type
_entity.pdbx_description
1 polymer ?
#
loop_
_entity_poly.entity_id
_entity_poly.type
_entity_poly.pdbx_seq_one_letter_code
_entity_poly.pdbx_strand_id
1 'polypeptide(L)'
;MLKDWKTSGCLINGDIATFKCLEVIFANILTIFVSLAVLALFAMLIMGGFRFLTSGGDPKAAGAARQTMTYAIAGIILMAVAYLVFTLIEAFTGVKITLFEIKTIQ
;
A
#
# COMPACT_ATOMS: atom_id res chain seq x y z
N MET A 1 -3.20 -6.31 10.87
CA MET A 1 -2.59 -7.22 11.86
C MET A 1 -1.10 -7.22 11.59
N LEU A 2 -0.30 -6.83 12.60
CA LEU A 2 1.15 -6.82 12.46
C LEU A 2 1.67 -8.26 12.54
N LYS A 3 2.63 -8.64 11.69
CA LYS A 3 3.21 -10.00 11.72
C LYS A 3 4.26 -10.08 12.82
N ASP A 4 4.11 -11.04 13.74
CA ASP A 4 5.03 -11.28 14.85
C ASP A 4 6.14 -12.26 14.46
N TRP A 5 7.35 -12.02 14.98
CA TRP A 5 8.56 -12.76 14.59
C TRP A 5 8.55 -14.21 15.11
N LYS A 6 7.73 -14.47 16.14
CA LYS A 6 7.57 -15.77 16.79
C LYS A 6 6.61 -16.71 16.03
N THR A 7 5.66 -16.15 15.28
CA THR A 7 4.62 -16.91 14.55
C THR A 7 4.95 -17.11 13.08
N SER A 8 5.91 -16.35 12.54
CA SER A 8 6.33 -16.41 11.13
C SER A 8 7.45 -17.42 10.83
N GLY A 9 7.87 -18.25 11.80
CA GLY A 9 8.89 -19.29 11.60
C GLY A 9 10.24 -18.78 11.07
N CYS A 10 10.53 -17.48 11.25
CA CYS A 10 11.69 -16.84 10.63
C CYS A 10 13.00 -17.08 11.40
N LEU A 11 12.88 -17.54 12.64
CA LEU A 11 13.96 -17.94 13.52
C LEU A 11 14.09 -19.46 13.50
N ILE A 12 15.27 -19.98 13.18
CA ILE A 12 15.56 -21.41 13.37
C ILE A 12 15.99 -21.58 14.82
N ASN A 13 15.25 -22.40 15.58
CA ASN A 13 15.47 -22.67 17.01
C ASN A 13 15.46 -21.45 17.94
N GLY A 14 14.93 -20.30 17.50
CA GLY A 14 14.81 -19.09 18.33
C GLY A 14 16.07 -18.21 18.40
N ASP A 15 17.23 -18.71 17.95
CA ASP A 15 18.51 -18.03 18.17
C ASP A 15 19.16 -17.47 16.88
N ILE A 16 18.75 -17.92 15.68
CA ILE A 16 19.38 -17.51 14.42
C ILE A 16 18.37 -16.83 13.49
N ALA A 17 18.62 -15.55 13.18
CA ALA A 17 17.83 -14.78 12.23
C ALA A 17 18.16 -15.19 10.78
N THR A 18 17.17 -15.73 10.06
CA THR A 18 17.28 -16.06 8.63
C THR A 18 16.81 -14.88 7.77
N PHE A 19 17.15 -14.85 6.48
CA PHE A 19 16.62 -13.86 5.51
C PHE A 19 15.08 -13.74 5.50
N LYS A 20 14.35 -14.78 5.93
CA LYS A 20 12.90 -14.73 6.15
C LYS A 20 12.46 -13.70 7.21
N CYS A 21 13.29 -13.36 8.19
CA CYS A 21 12.92 -12.33 9.17
C CYS A 21 12.88 -10.93 8.55
N LEU A 22 13.66 -10.71 7.47
CA LEU A 22 13.61 -9.46 6.73
C LEU A 22 12.24 -9.26 6.06
N GLU A 23 11.65 -10.34 5.56
CA GLU A 23 10.29 -10.33 4.98
C GLU A 23 9.24 -9.84 5.99
N VAL A 24 9.34 -10.27 7.26
CA VAL A 24 8.41 -9.84 8.33
C VAL A 24 8.50 -8.34 8.56
N ILE A 25 9.72 -7.79 8.62
CA ILE A 25 9.96 -6.36 8.82
C ILE A 25 9.39 -5.57 7.63
N PHE A 26 9.72 -5.97 6.40
CA PHE A 26 9.20 -5.31 5.20
C PHE A 26 7.67 -5.40 5.09
N ALA A 27 7.08 -6.56 5.39
CA ALA A 27 5.62 -6.75 5.36
C ALA A 27 4.92 -5.85 6.38
N ASN A 28 5.46 -5.73 7.59
CA ASN A 28 4.90 -4.85 8.63
C ASN A 28 4.98 -3.39 8.23
N ILE A 29 6.15 -2.95 7.75
CA ILE A 29 6.38 -1.59 7.29
C ILE A 29 5.40 -1.26 6.16
N LEU A 30 5.32 -2.10 5.12
CA LEU A 30 4.40 -1.90 4.01
C LEU A 30 2.94 -1.86 4.46
N THR A 31 2.53 -2.72 5.39
CA THR A 31 1.15 -2.71 5.92
C THR A 31 0.82 -1.40 6.62
N ILE A 32 1.75 -0.86 7.42
CA ILE A 32 1.62 0.45 8.08
C ILE A 32 1.59 1.57 7.04
N PHE A 33 2.48 1.54 6.03
CA PHE A 33 2.50 2.55 4.98
C PHE A 33 1.23 2.57 4.14
N VAL A 34 0.72 1.40 3.72
CA VAL A 34 -0.49 1.31 2.91
C VAL A 34 -1.70 1.82 3.70
N SER A 35 -1.84 1.43 4.97
CA SER A 35 -2.93 1.94 5.82
C SER A 35 -2.87 3.45 6.04
N LEU A 36 -1.68 4.01 6.27
CA LEU A 36 -1.49 5.47 6.35
C LEU A 36 -1.74 6.16 5.00
N ALA A 37 -1.32 5.57 3.89
CA ALA A 37 -1.51 6.14 2.56
C ALA A 37 -3.00 6.25 2.20
N VAL A 38 -3.81 5.23 2.51
CA VAL A 38 -5.26 5.26 2.31
C VAL A 38 -5.91 6.37 3.16
N LEU A 39 -5.50 6.51 4.43
CA LEU A 39 -5.99 7.58 5.30
C LEU A 39 -5.62 8.98 4.77
N ALA A 40 -4.38 9.16 4.30
CA ALA A 40 -3.90 10.41 3.75
C ALA A 40 -4.61 10.78 2.43
N LEU A 41 -4.81 9.81 1.54
CA LEU A 41 -5.58 10.00 0.31
C LEU A 41 -7.01 10.43 0.60
N PHE A 42 -7.66 9.80 1.59
CA PHE A 42 -9.01 10.17 2.01
C PHE A 42 -9.07 11.62 2.53
N ALA A 43 -8.10 12.03 3.36
CA ALA A 43 -8.00 13.41 3.85
C ALA A 43 -7.75 14.42 2.72
N MET A 44 -6.88 14.10 1.76
CA MET A 44 -6.64 14.96 0.59
C MET A 44 -7.86 15.08 -0.31
N LEU A 45 -8.68 14.03 -0.42
CA LEU A 45 -9.92 14.05 -1.22
C LEU A 45 -10.95 15.00 -0.60
N ILE A 46 -11.09 14.97 0.73
CA ILE A 46 -11.95 15.91 1.48
C ILE A 46 -11.44 17.35 1.32
N MET A 47 -10.17 17.61 1.63
CA MET A 47 -9.62 18.97 1.56
C MET A 47 -9.59 19.52 0.13
N GLY A 48 -9.27 18.68 -0.86
CA GLY A 48 -9.28 19.02 -2.28
C GLY A 48 -10.69 19.30 -2.79
N GLY A 49 -11.67 18.49 -2.39
CA GLY A 49 -13.08 18.70 -2.71
C GLY A 49 -13.65 19.98 -2.11
N PHE A 50 -13.36 20.25 -0.82
CA PHE A 50 -13.78 21.50 -0.17
C PHE A 50 -13.13 22.73 -0.79
N ARG A 51 -11.84 22.67 -1.14
CA ARG A 51 -11.18 23.75 -1.87
C ARG A 51 -11.77 23.94 -3.27
N PHE A 52 -12.10 22.87 -3.98
CA PHE A 52 -12.74 22.95 -5.30
C PHE A 52 -14.09 23.69 -5.23
N LEU A 53 -14.92 23.35 -4.24
CA LEU A 53 -16.25 23.96 -4.05
C LEU A 53 -16.16 25.42 -3.58
N THR A 54 -15.21 25.75 -2.70
CA THR A 54 -15.04 27.12 -2.16
C THR A 54 -14.25 28.05 -3.09
N SER A 55 -13.71 27.55 -4.20
CA SER A 55 -12.90 28.35 -5.15
C SER A 55 -13.68 29.45 -5.88
N GLY A 56 -15.02 29.42 -5.87
CA GLY A 56 -15.88 30.58 -6.19
C GLY A 56 -15.70 31.27 -7.55
N GLY A 57 -14.89 30.73 -8.47
CA GLY A 57 -14.56 31.35 -9.76
C GLY A 57 -13.10 31.82 -9.91
N ASP A 58 -12.24 31.70 -8.88
CA ASP A 58 -10.80 31.98 -9.01
C ASP A 58 -10.11 30.83 -9.78
N PRO A 59 -9.55 31.08 -10.98
CA PRO A 59 -8.91 30.04 -11.78
C PRO A 59 -7.68 29.44 -11.10
N LYS A 60 -7.00 30.17 -10.21
CA LYS A 60 -5.80 29.69 -9.52
C LYS A 60 -6.16 28.66 -8.43
N ALA A 61 -7.19 28.94 -7.65
CA ALA A 61 -7.69 28.03 -6.62
C ALA A 61 -8.32 26.78 -7.25
N ALA A 62 -9.11 26.96 -8.32
CA ALA A 62 -9.70 25.85 -9.07
C ALA A 62 -8.64 24.97 -9.76
N GLY A 63 -7.57 25.56 -10.30
CA GLY A 63 -6.45 24.84 -10.89
C GLY A 63 -5.71 23.98 -9.87
N ALA A 64 -5.39 24.53 -8.69
CA ALA A 64 -4.75 23.79 -7.61
C ALA A 64 -5.64 22.63 -7.12
N ALA A 65 -6.95 22.87 -6.95
CA ALA A 65 -7.88 21.83 -6.52
C ALA A 65 -8.03 20.70 -7.55
N ARG A 66 -8.06 21.01 -8.85
CA ARG A 66 -8.05 19.99 -9.92
C ARG A 66 -6.77 19.17 -9.92
N GLN A 67 -5.63 19.80 -9.68
CA GLN A 67 -4.35 19.11 -9.59
C GLN A 67 -4.33 18.17 -8.37
N THR A 68 -4.81 18.62 -7.20
CA THR A 68 -4.95 17.76 -6.01
C THR A 68 -5.89 16.58 -6.28
N MET A 69 -7.04 16.81 -6.92
CA MET A 69 -7.96 15.73 -7.31
C MET A 69 -7.32 14.74 -8.29
N THR A 70 -6.57 15.24 -9.28
CA THR A 70 -5.89 14.40 -10.28
C THR A 70 -4.85 13.51 -9.61
N TYR A 71 -4.05 14.05 -8.67
CA TYR A 71 -3.09 13.23 -7.93
C TYR A 71 -3.74 12.22 -7.00
N ALA A 72 -4.85 12.58 -6.33
CA ALA A 72 -5.59 11.64 -5.50
C ALA A 72 -6.14 10.46 -6.33
N ILE A 73 -6.73 10.75 -7.49
CA ILE A 73 -7.24 9.74 -8.42
C ILE A 73 -6.09 8.91 -9.00
N ALA A 74 -5.00 9.55 -9.43
CA ALA A 74 -3.82 8.85 -9.96
C ALA A 74 -3.22 7.88 -8.92
N GLY A 75 -3.18 8.27 -7.64
CA GLY A 75 -2.73 7.40 -6.55
C GLY A 75 -3.60 6.15 -6.39
N ILE A 76 -4.93 6.30 -6.46
CA ILE A 76 -5.87 5.16 -6.39
C ILE A 76 -5.69 4.25 -7.61
N ILE A 77 -5.60 4.82 -8.80
CA ILE A 77 -5.37 4.05 -10.04
C ILE A 77 -4.05 3.29 -9.95
N LEU A 78 -2.98 3.91 -9.45
CA LEU A 78 -1.68 3.27 -9.31
C LEU A 78 -1.75 2.05 -8.38
N MET A 79 -2.48 2.13 -7.25
CA MET A 79 -2.70 0.97 -6.39
C MET A 79 -3.48 -0.14 -7.09
N ALA A 80 -4.52 0.21 -7.87
CA ALA A 80 -5.30 -0.76 -8.64
C ALA A 80 -4.46 -1.46 -9.72
N VAL A 81 -3.61 -0.70 -10.42
CA VAL A 81 -2.67 -1.26 -11.41
C VAL A 81 -1.65 -2.17 -10.75
N ALA A 82 -1.10 -1.79 -9.60
CA ALA A 82 -0.17 -2.64 -8.86
C ALA A 82 -0.82 -3.98 -8.47
N TYR A 83 -2.07 -3.95 -8.01
CA TYR A 83 -2.83 -5.17 -7.72
C TYR A 83 -3.02 -6.05 -8.95
N LEU A 84 -3.40 -5.47 -10.10
CA LEU A 84 -3.53 -6.19 -11.36
C LEU A 84 -2.22 -6.87 -11.77
N VAL A 85 -1.09 -6.17 -11.66
CA VAL A 85 0.23 -6.73 -11.96
C VAL A 85 0.52 -7.93 -11.06
N PHE A 86 0.24 -7.84 -9.75
CA PHE A 86 0.41 -8.97 -8.85
C PHE A 86 -0.49 -10.15 -9.23
N THR A 87 -1.77 -9.93 -9.52
CA THR A 87 -2.68 -10.99 -9.94
C THR A 87 -2.23 -11.68 -11.24
N LEU A 88 -1.69 -10.92 -12.19
CA LEU A 88 -1.09 -11.48 -13.41
C LEU A 88 0.10 -12.38 -13.08
N ILE A 89 1.01 -11.95 -12.21
CA ILE A 89 2.16 -12.77 -11.80
C ILE A 89 1.68 -14.03 -11.07
N GLU A 90 0.69 -13.92 -10.18
CA GLU A 90 0.10 -15.08 -9.50
C GLU A 90 -0.50 -16.08 -10.50
N ALA A 91 -1.16 -15.61 -11.55
CA ALA A 91 -1.73 -16.46 -12.59
C ALA A 91 -0.67 -17.21 -13.41
N PHE A 92 0.48 -16.59 -13.68
CA PHE A 92 1.58 -17.23 -14.42
C PHE A 92 2.44 -18.15 -13.56
N THR A 93 2.67 -17.80 -12.29
CA THR A 93 3.56 -18.55 -11.38
C THR A 93 2.82 -19.57 -10.51
N GLY A 94 1.49 -19.45 -10.38
CA GLY A 94 0.67 -20.29 -9.51
C GLY A 94 0.90 -20.08 -8.00
N VAL A 95 1.75 -19.12 -7.62
CA VAL A 95 2.07 -18.76 -6.23
C VAL A 95 1.30 -17.51 -5.86
N LYS A 96 0.65 -17.49 -4.69
CA LYS A 96 -0.01 -16.29 -4.15
C LYS A 96 1.05 -15.35 -3.56
N ILE A 97 1.16 -14.14 -4.11
CA ILE A 97 2.18 -13.12 -3.78
C ILE A 97 1.54 -11.99 -2.96
N THR A 98 0.22 -11.85 -3.02
CA THR A 98 -0.58 -10.91 -2.22
C THR A 98 -0.48 -11.16 -0.71
N LEU A 99 -0.08 -12.38 -0.32
CA LEU A 99 0.43 -12.70 1.00
C LEU A 99 1.89 -13.12 0.83
N PHE A 100 2.82 -12.24 1.19
CA PHE A 100 4.21 -12.62 1.43
C PHE A 100 4.24 -13.56 2.66
N GLU A 101 3.84 -14.80 2.42
CA GLU A 101 4.25 -15.97 3.19
C GLU A 101 5.13 -16.78 2.26
N ILE A 102 6.45 -16.75 2.48
CA ILE A 102 7.30 -17.81 1.94
C ILE A 102 6.84 -19.13 2.56
N LYS A 103 5.96 -19.84 1.86
CA LYS A 103 5.66 -21.26 2.11
C LYS A 103 6.99 -22.00 2.07
N THR A 104 7.57 -22.30 3.24
CA THR A 104 8.58 -23.34 3.36
C THR A 104 7.94 -24.61 2.84
N ILE A 105 8.43 -25.13 1.72
CA ILE A 105 8.45 -26.58 1.56
C ILE A 105 9.29 -27.08 2.74
N GLN A 106 8.73 -27.99 3.54
CA GLN A 106 9.27 -28.46 4.82
C GLN A 106 10.80 -28.46 4.93
#